data_AF-A0A7C2C3S9-F1
#
_entry.id   AF-A0A7C2C3S9-F1
#
_cell.length_a   1.000
_cell.length_b   1.000
_cell.length_c   1.000
_cell.angle_alpha   90.00
_cell.angle_beta   90.00
_cell.angle_gamma   90.00
#
_symmetry.space_group_name_H-M   'P 1'
#
loop_
_entity.id
_entity.type
_entity.pdbx_description
1 polymer ?
#
loop_
_entity_poly.entity_id
_entity_poly.type
_entity_poly.pdbx_seq_one_letter_code
_entity_poly.pdbx_strand_id
1 'polypeptide(L)'
;RVGKTRLVGEVARRASGAGFELLQGRCVPQDAAFPFAAVADALRAFLAGLRPAEVRQGLAGMGAEVVKLVPELGLALPALRPTPPLDPEAEKRRLFEALFRVLVAPASQRPRLLVFKDIHWADPTSLDFLRFLIRRLPPQTRSFSFSLTRRRMPPGSGNSWAPSGGNGGPGN
;
A
#
# COMPACT_ATOMS: atom_id res chain seq x y z
N ARG A 1 -9.88 11.43 18.22
CA ARG A 1 -11.01 10.96 17.38
C ARG A 1 -11.06 9.43 17.38
N VAL A 2 -11.86 8.86 18.29
CA VAL A 2 -11.96 7.42 18.56
C VAL A 2 -12.81 6.66 17.52
N GLY A 3 -13.71 7.33 16.77
CA GLY A 3 -14.72 6.65 15.95
C GLY A 3 -14.26 5.96 14.66
N LYS A 4 -13.40 6.58 13.84
CA LYS A 4 -13.03 6.03 12.51
C LYS A 4 -12.09 4.83 12.61
N THR A 5 -11.08 4.92 13.48
CA THR A 5 -10.17 3.79 13.75
C THR A 5 -10.94 2.63 14.36
N ARG A 6 -11.89 2.90 15.27
CA ARG A 6 -12.78 1.89 15.83
C ARG A 6 -13.69 1.27 14.79
N LEU A 7 -14.26 2.06 13.87
CA LEU A 7 -15.08 1.53 12.77
C LEU A 7 -14.27 0.63 11.83
N VAL A 8 -13.07 1.06 11.42
CA VAL A 8 -12.21 0.24 10.57
C VAL A 8 -11.78 -1.04 11.30
N GLY A 9 -11.44 -0.94 12.58
CA GLY A 9 -11.13 -2.11 13.41
C GLY A 9 -12.32 -3.06 13.55
N GLU A 10 -13.53 -2.54 13.68
CA GLU A 10 -14.75 -3.32 13.75
C GLU A 10 -15.07 -4.02 12.43
N VAL A 11 -14.94 -3.32 11.30
CA VAL A 11 -15.12 -3.89 9.96
C VAL A 11 -14.08 -4.98 9.71
N ALA A 12 -12.81 -4.72 10.03
CA ALA A 12 -11.73 -5.70 9.95
C ALA A 12 -12.04 -6.95 10.78
N ARG A 13 -12.46 -6.78 12.04
CA ARG A 13 -12.81 -7.88 12.94
C ARG A 13 -13.98 -8.72 12.42
N ARG A 14 -15.04 -8.08 11.92
CA ARG A 14 -16.17 -8.78 11.30
C ARG A 14 -15.77 -9.52 10.03
N ALA A 15 -14.97 -8.88 9.19
CA ALA A 15 -14.48 -9.49 7.95
C ALA A 15 -13.63 -10.73 8.24
N SER A 16 -12.70 -10.66 9.19
CA SER A 16 -11.92 -11.83 9.61
C SER A 16 -12.80 -12.96 10.15
N GLY A 17 -13.83 -12.63 10.96
CA GLY A 17 -14.82 -13.62 11.42
C GLY A 17 -15.66 -14.25 10.30
N ALA A 18 -15.83 -13.54 9.18
CA ALA A 18 -16.50 -14.03 7.98
C ALA A 18 -15.55 -14.73 6.98
N GLY A 19 -14.30 -15.01 7.38
CA GLY A 19 -13.32 -15.70 6.55
C GLY A 19 -12.61 -14.83 5.50
N PHE A 20 -12.70 -13.49 5.62
CA PHE A 20 -11.96 -12.59 4.75
C PHE A 20 -10.48 -12.53 5.15
N GLU A 21 -9.64 -12.44 4.13
CA GLU A 21 -8.24 -12.11 4.25
C GLU A 21 -8.08 -10.59 4.24
N LEU A 22 -7.56 -10.03 5.34
CA LEU A 22 -7.42 -8.58 5.52
C LEU A 22 -6.04 -8.11 5.09
N LEU A 23 -5.99 -7.13 4.19
CA LEU A 23 -4.77 -6.43 3.80
C LEU A 23 -4.93 -4.96 4.16
N GLN A 24 -4.08 -4.45 5.07
CA GLN A 24 -4.19 -3.09 5.58
C GLN A 24 -2.89 -2.31 5.40
N GLY A 25 -3.00 -1.16 4.74
CA GLY A 25 -1.94 -0.15 4.62
C GLY A 25 -2.33 1.16 5.30
N ARG A 26 -1.32 1.93 5.75
CA ARG A 26 -1.55 3.27 6.30
C ARG A 26 -0.61 4.26 5.60
N CYS A 27 -1.19 5.31 5.03
CA CYS A 27 -0.40 6.41 4.48
C CYS A 27 0.00 7.35 5.63
N VAL A 28 1.27 7.67 5.76
CA VAL A 28 1.78 8.63 6.75
C VAL A 28 2.57 9.73 6.04
N PRO A 29 2.61 10.96 6.58
CA PRO A 29 3.27 12.09 5.93
C PRO A 29 4.74 11.83 5.57
N GLN A 30 5.45 11.07 6.42
CA GLN A 30 6.86 10.74 6.27
C GLN A 30 7.14 9.94 5.00
N ASP A 31 6.13 9.22 4.51
CA ASP A 31 6.28 8.28 3.40
C ASP A 31 5.87 8.88 2.05
N ALA A 32 5.46 10.14 2.00
CA ALA A 32 4.95 10.77 0.78
C ALA A 32 6.00 10.83 -0.35
N ALA A 33 7.29 10.76 -0.02
CA ALA A 33 8.41 10.70 -0.97
C ALA A 33 8.72 9.27 -1.46
N PHE A 34 8.14 8.24 -0.85
CA PHE A 34 8.40 6.83 -1.16
C PHE A 34 7.16 6.22 -1.85
N PRO A 35 7.21 6.03 -3.18
CA PRO A 35 6.10 5.46 -3.92
C PRO A 35 5.66 4.12 -3.32
N PHE A 36 4.34 3.96 -3.16
CA PHE A 36 3.74 2.70 -2.68
C PHE A 36 4.05 2.30 -1.24
N ALA A 37 4.61 3.15 -0.39
CA ALA A 37 4.97 2.78 0.98
C ALA A 37 3.84 2.06 1.74
N ALA A 38 2.62 2.62 1.71
CA ALA A 38 1.46 2.00 2.36
C ALA A 38 1.04 0.66 1.73
N VAL A 39 1.28 0.47 0.44
CA VAL A 39 1.00 -0.79 -0.28
C VAL A 39 2.08 -1.84 0.05
N ALA A 40 3.35 -1.44 0.07
CA ALA A 40 4.48 -2.28 0.47
C ALA A 40 4.29 -2.79 1.90
N ASP A 41 3.90 -1.92 2.84
CA ASP A 41 3.61 -2.33 4.22
C ASP A 41 2.43 -3.30 4.33
N ALA A 42 1.36 -3.06 3.56
CA ALA A 42 0.23 -3.99 3.50
C ALA A 42 0.65 -5.36 2.97
N LEU A 43 1.51 -5.40 1.94
CA LEU A 43 2.08 -6.63 1.39
C LEU A 43 3.00 -7.33 2.38
N ARG A 44 3.89 -6.61 3.08
CA ARG A 44 4.74 -7.18 4.13
C ARG A 44 3.91 -7.86 5.20
N ALA A 45 2.91 -7.17 5.74
CA ALA A 45 2.03 -7.70 6.77
C ALA A 45 1.26 -8.93 6.28
N PHE A 46 0.78 -8.91 5.03
CA PHE A 46 0.09 -10.02 4.41
C PHE A 46 1.01 -11.25 4.26
N LEU A 47 2.19 -11.07 3.69
CA LEU A 47 3.12 -12.15 3.37
C LEU A 47 3.77 -12.76 4.62
N ALA A 48 3.94 -11.97 5.70
CA ALA A 48 4.42 -12.48 6.99
C ALA A 48 3.49 -13.54 7.61
N GLY A 49 2.20 -13.55 7.25
CA GLY A 49 1.23 -14.55 7.70
C GLY A 49 1.22 -15.85 6.89
N LEU A 50 1.99 -15.93 5.81
CA LEU A 50 2.00 -17.06 4.88
C LEU A 50 3.25 -17.93 5.04
N ARG A 51 3.12 -19.23 4.77
CA ARG A 51 4.28 -20.13 4.67
C ARG A 51 5.07 -19.80 3.39
N PRO A 52 6.39 -20.05 3.33
CA PRO A 52 7.19 -19.77 2.14
C PRO A 52 6.66 -20.40 0.84
N ALA A 53 6.03 -21.57 0.92
CA ALA A 53 5.39 -22.21 -0.23
C ALA A 53 4.18 -21.43 -0.76
N GLU A 54 3.37 -20.88 0.13
CA GLU A 54 2.18 -20.08 -0.20
C GLU A 54 2.58 -18.73 -0.79
N VAL A 55 3.63 -18.10 -0.24
CA VAL A 55 4.25 -16.89 -0.80
C VAL A 55 4.72 -17.16 -2.23
N ARG A 56 5.44 -18.25 -2.47
CA ARG A 56 5.93 -18.62 -3.81
C ARG A 56 4.81 -18.86 -4.80
N GLN A 57 3.75 -19.57 -4.38
CA GLN A 57 2.59 -19.84 -5.21
C GLN A 57 1.82 -18.54 -5.53
N GLY A 58 1.56 -17.69 -4.53
CA GLY A 58 0.82 -16.45 -4.70
C GLY A 58 1.57 -15.39 -5.51
N LEU A 59 2.90 -15.46 -5.57
CA LEU A 59 3.76 -14.55 -6.32
C LEU A 59 4.29 -15.16 -7.64
N ALA A 60 3.84 -16.36 -8.02
CA ALA A 60 4.28 -17.02 -9.24
C ALA A 60 4.05 -16.12 -10.47
N GLY A 61 5.11 -15.87 -11.24
CA GLY A 61 5.09 -14.98 -12.41
C GLY A 61 5.11 -13.48 -12.11
N MET A 62 4.89 -13.05 -10.87
CA MET A 62 4.81 -11.63 -10.47
C MET A 62 5.90 -11.21 -9.48
N GLY A 63 6.59 -12.16 -8.84
CA GLY A 63 7.54 -11.89 -7.77
C GLY A 63 8.68 -10.96 -8.18
N ALA A 64 9.09 -10.94 -9.45
CA ALA A 64 10.11 -10.03 -9.96
C ALA A 64 9.70 -8.55 -9.88
N GLU A 65 8.41 -8.23 -10.00
CA GLU A 65 7.90 -6.88 -9.84
C GLU A 65 7.64 -6.56 -8.36
N VAL A 66 7.14 -7.53 -7.60
CA VAL A 66 6.77 -7.33 -6.19
C VAL A 66 8.02 -7.15 -5.32
N VAL A 67 9.13 -7.81 -5.64
CA VAL A 67 10.43 -7.61 -4.96
C VAL A 67 10.96 -6.19 -5.15
N LYS A 68 10.58 -5.47 -6.21
CA LYS A 68 10.95 -4.05 -6.37
C LYS A 68 10.34 -3.16 -5.29
N LEU A 69 9.21 -3.58 -4.70
CA LEU A 69 8.52 -2.88 -3.61
C LEU A 69 8.82 -3.46 -2.22
N VAL A 70 9.08 -4.77 -2.17
CA VAL A 70 9.37 -5.50 -0.92
C VAL A 70 10.65 -6.32 -1.13
N PRO A 71 11.85 -5.68 -1.10
CA PRO A 71 13.12 -6.32 -1.44
C PRO A 71 13.44 -7.57 -0.62
N GLU A 72 13.00 -7.61 0.63
CA GLU A 72 13.19 -8.75 1.55
C GLU A 72 12.55 -10.06 1.05
N LEU A 73 11.60 -10.00 0.11
CA LEU A 73 11.04 -11.19 -0.54
C LEU A 73 12.03 -11.89 -1.46
N GLY A 74 13.11 -11.23 -1.89
CA GLY A 74 14.16 -11.85 -2.69
C GLY A 74 14.77 -13.08 -2.00
N LEU A 75 14.85 -13.07 -0.67
CA LEU A 75 15.34 -14.21 0.12
C LEU A 75 14.38 -15.41 0.09
N ALA A 76 13.07 -15.16 0.05
CA ALA A 76 12.05 -16.20 -0.01
C ALA A 76 11.85 -16.78 -1.43
N LEU A 77 12.33 -16.07 -2.46
CA LEU A 77 12.13 -16.37 -3.86
C LEU A 77 13.47 -16.44 -4.64
N PRO A 78 14.33 -17.42 -4.35
CA PRO A 78 15.69 -17.48 -4.91
C PRO A 78 15.74 -17.73 -6.43
N ALA A 79 14.64 -18.19 -7.04
CA ALA A 79 14.55 -18.48 -8.47
C ALA A 79 13.97 -17.31 -9.31
N LEU A 80 13.87 -16.11 -8.75
CA LEU A 80 13.35 -14.96 -9.48
C LEU A 80 14.29 -14.56 -10.60
N ARG A 81 13.74 -14.49 -11.81
CA ARG A 81 14.42 -13.90 -12.95
C ARG A 81 13.97 -12.44 -13.07
N PRO A 82 14.89 -11.48 -13.20
CA PRO A 82 14.54 -10.11 -13.54
C PRO A 82 13.71 -10.08 -14.81
N THR A 83 12.70 -9.21 -14.83
CA THR A 83 11.94 -8.96 -16.04
C THR A 83 12.73 -8.06 -16.98
N PRO A 84 12.56 -8.18 -18.31
CA PRO A 84 13.18 -7.28 -19.26
C PRO A 84 12.83 -5.82 -18.95
N PRO A 85 13.77 -4.87 -19.09
CA PRO A 85 13.46 -3.46 -18.93
C PRO A 85 12.44 -3.02 -20.00
N LEU A 86 11.55 -2.13 -19.60
CA LEU A 86 10.59 -1.47 -20.50
C LEU A 86 10.74 0.04 -20.34
N ASP A 87 10.01 0.81 -21.13
CA ASP A 87 9.87 2.24 -20.86
C ASP A 87 9.19 2.47 -19.49
N PRO A 88 9.42 3.63 -18.84
CA PRO A 88 8.93 3.87 -17.48
C PRO A 88 7.41 3.72 -17.29
N GLU A 89 6.61 4.06 -18.31
CA GLU A 89 5.15 3.95 -18.24
C GLU A 89 4.71 2.49 -18.35
N ALA A 90 5.34 1.71 -19.23
CA ALA A 90 5.12 0.27 -19.31
C ALA A 90 5.59 -0.47 -18.05
N GLU A 91 6.70 -0.06 -17.43
CA GLU A 91 7.14 -0.61 -16.14
C GLU A 91 6.14 -0.31 -15.02
N LYS A 92 5.64 0.94 -14.95
CA LYS A 92 4.60 1.34 -13.99
C LYS A 92 3.34 0.49 -14.17
N ARG A 93 2.89 0.30 -15.41
CA ARG A 93 1.72 -0.56 -15.71
C ARG A 93 1.97 -2.01 -15.34
N ARG A 94 3.14 -2.56 -15.66
CA ARG A 94 3.51 -3.93 -15.28
C ARG A 94 3.51 -4.12 -13.76
N LEU A 95 4.01 -3.15 -13.01
CA LEU A 95 3.94 -3.17 -11.55
C LEU A 95 2.50 -3.10 -11.04
N PHE A 96 1.65 -2.23 -11.61
CA PHE A 96 0.23 -2.14 -11.26
C PHE A 96 -0.50 -3.47 -11.52
N GLU A 97 -0.22 -4.13 -12.65
CA GLU A 97 -0.74 -5.45 -12.99
C GLU A 97 -0.31 -6.51 -11.97
N ALA A 98 0.97 -6.54 -11.61
CA ALA A 98 1.50 -7.46 -10.63
C ALA A 98 0.85 -7.26 -9.26
N LEU A 99 0.77 -6.01 -8.79
CA LEU A 99 0.10 -5.65 -7.54
C LEU A 99 -1.38 -6.02 -7.55
N PHE A 100 -2.11 -5.74 -8.64
CA PHE A 100 -3.52 -6.14 -8.76
C PHE A 100 -3.66 -7.66 -8.66
N ARG A 101 -2.82 -8.44 -9.34
CA ARG A 101 -2.88 -9.90 -9.23
C ARG A 101 -2.61 -10.39 -7.81
N VAL A 102 -1.61 -9.82 -7.14
CA VAL A 102 -1.27 -10.23 -5.78
C VAL A 102 -2.34 -9.83 -4.77
N LEU A 103 -2.94 -8.65 -4.91
CA LEU A 103 -3.89 -8.08 -3.96
C LEU A 103 -5.34 -8.51 -4.22
N VAL A 104 -5.71 -8.68 -5.50
CA VAL A 104 -7.10 -8.85 -5.93
C VAL A 104 -7.35 -10.19 -6.59
N ALA A 105 -6.42 -10.70 -7.42
CA ALA A 105 -6.65 -11.98 -8.07
C ALA A 105 -6.58 -13.12 -7.02
N PRO A 106 -7.57 -14.01 -7.00
CA PRO A 106 -7.68 -15.03 -5.96
C PRO A 106 -6.54 -16.06 -6.11
N ALA A 107 -5.49 -15.91 -5.32
CA ALA A 107 -4.54 -17.00 -5.06
C ALA A 107 -5.16 -18.05 -4.12
N SER A 108 -6.14 -17.64 -3.30
CA SER A 108 -6.93 -18.46 -2.40
C SER A 108 -8.43 -18.27 -2.71
N GLN A 109 -9.29 -19.24 -2.37
CA GLN A 109 -10.74 -19.09 -2.49
C GLN A 109 -11.35 -18.13 -1.43
N ARG A 110 -10.53 -17.37 -0.71
CA ARG A 110 -10.98 -16.47 0.36
C ARG A 110 -11.21 -15.05 -0.18
N PRO A 111 -12.31 -14.38 0.18
CA PRO A 111 -12.52 -12.98 -0.17
C PRO A 111 -11.49 -12.09 0.55
N ARG A 112 -11.12 -10.95 -0.06
CA ARG A 112 -10.06 -10.06 0.43
C ARG A 112 -10.53 -8.65 0.74
N LEU A 113 -10.35 -8.23 1.99
CA LEU A 113 -10.65 -6.86 2.40
C LEU A 113 -9.39 -5.99 2.34
N LEU A 114 -9.35 -4.99 1.44
CA LEU A 114 -8.26 -4.03 1.33
C LEU A 114 -8.57 -2.69 2.01
N VAL A 115 -7.77 -2.31 3.00
CA VAL A 115 -7.99 -1.10 3.80
C VAL A 115 -6.78 -0.17 3.72
N PHE A 116 -6.96 1.01 3.11
CA PHE A 116 -5.94 2.06 3.05
C PHE A 116 -6.33 3.26 3.92
N LYS A 117 -5.66 3.42 5.05
CA LYS A 117 -5.90 4.53 5.98
C LYS A 117 -5.17 5.79 5.52
N ASP A 118 -5.72 6.94 5.87
CA ASP A 118 -5.05 8.24 5.76
C ASP A 118 -4.64 8.64 4.32
N ILE A 119 -5.39 8.21 3.29
CA ILE A 119 -5.07 8.41 1.85
C ILE A 119 -4.80 9.85 1.37
N HIS A 120 -5.09 10.85 2.20
CA HIS A 120 -4.71 12.23 1.95
C HIS A 120 -3.18 12.45 2.06
N TRP A 121 -2.47 11.50 2.65
CA TRP A 121 -1.00 11.41 2.69
C TRP A 121 -0.45 10.41 1.68
N ALA A 122 -1.28 9.78 0.85
CA ALA A 122 -0.78 8.86 -0.16
C ALA A 122 0.05 9.62 -1.20
N ASP A 123 1.16 9.03 -1.62
CA ASP A 123 1.94 9.54 -2.74
C ASP A 123 1.13 9.48 -4.05
N PRO A 124 1.46 10.30 -5.06
CA PRO A 124 0.73 10.33 -6.33
C PRO A 124 0.63 8.97 -7.03
N THR A 125 1.69 8.16 -6.95
CA THR A 125 1.75 6.85 -7.61
C THR A 125 0.84 5.83 -6.91
N SER A 126 0.80 5.85 -5.58
CA SER A 126 -0.19 5.08 -4.80
C SER A 126 -1.62 5.47 -5.16
N LEU A 127 -1.91 6.77 -5.30
CA LEU A 127 -3.26 7.23 -5.70
C LEU A 127 -3.64 6.76 -7.10
N ASP A 128 -2.71 6.79 -8.06
CA ASP A 128 -2.92 6.24 -9.39
C ASP A 128 -3.21 4.74 -9.35
N PHE A 129 -2.49 4.00 -8.51
CA PHE A 129 -2.74 2.58 -8.32
C PHE A 129 -4.11 2.30 -7.69
N LEU A 130 -4.53 3.08 -6.68
CA LEU A 130 -5.87 2.95 -6.10
C LEU A 130 -6.97 3.23 -7.13
N ARG A 131 -6.79 4.24 -7.99
CA ARG A 131 -7.71 4.52 -9.11
C ARG A 131 -7.76 3.36 -10.10
N PHE A 132 -6.60 2.78 -10.40
CA PHE A 132 -6.49 1.59 -11.25
C PHE A 132 -7.25 0.39 -10.66
N LEU A 133 -7.11 0.13 -9.35
CA LEU A 133 -7.87 -0.91 -8.66
C LEU A 133 -9.38 -0.69 -8.79
N ILE A 134 -9.86 0.52 -8.49
CA ILE A 134 -11.29 0.85 -8.53
C ILE A 134 -11.88 0.65 -9.94
N ARG A 135 -11.16 1.08 -10.99
CA ARG A 135 -11.61 0.94 -12.38
C ARG A 135 -11.67 -0.51 -12.85
N ARG A 136 -10.81 -1.36 -12.32
CA ARG A 136 -10.65 -2.74 -12.78
C ARG A 136 -11.52 -3.74 -12.02
N LEU A 137 -11.96 -3.39 -10.82
CA LEU A 137 -12.84 -4.23 -10.03
C LEU A 137 -14.25 -4.29 -10.65
N PRO A 138 -14.76 -5.49 -10.98
CA PRO A 138 -16.14 -5.63 -11.43
C PRO A 138 -17.13 -5.11 -10.37
N PRO A 139 -18.26 -4.48 -10.76
CA PRO A 139 -19.26 -3.98 -9.82
C PRO A 139 -19.84 -5.06 -8.89
N GLN A 140 -19.81 -6.33 -9.33
CA GLN A 140 -20.38 -7.47 -8.60
C GLN A 140 -19.36 -8.19 -7.69
N THR A 141 -18.17 -7.64 -7.51
CA THR A 141 -17.13 -8.31 -6.74
C THR A 141 -17.46 -8.25 -5.25
N ARG A 142 -18.10 -9.31 -4.74
CA ARG A 142 -18.61 -9.48 -3.36
C ARG A 142 -17.56 -9.38 -2.23
N SER A 143 -16.32 -9.03 -2.53
CA SER A 143 -15.18 -9.31 -1.64
C SER A 143 -14.42 -8.07 -1.18
N PHE A 144 -14.68 -6.87 -1.71
CA PHE A 144 -13.77 -5.72 -1.52
C PHE A 144 -14.47 -4.51 -0.90
N SER A 145 -13.95 -4.01 0.22
CA SER A 145 -14.39 -2.73 0.81
C SER A 145 -13.18 -1.83 1.04
N PHE A 146 -13.11 -0.71 0.31
CA PHE A 146 -12.07 0.30 0.48
C PHE A 146 -12.52 1.30 1.52
N SER A 147 -11.83 1.35 2.67
CA SER A 147 -12.08 2.39 3.67
C SER A 147 -11.06 3.52 3.52
N LEU A 148 -11.49 4.61 2.87
CA LEU A 148 -10.68 5.82 2.72
C LEU A 148 -10.86 6.73 3.93
N THR A 149 -9.81 6.86 4.75
CA THR A 149 -9.86 7.77 5.90
C THR A 149 -9.19 9.10 5.56
N ARG A 150 -9.96 10.19 5.49
CA ARG A 150 -9.41 11.57 5.47
C ARG A 150 -9.31 12.09 6.91
N ARG A 151 -8.12 12.50 7.35
CA ARG A 151 -8.01 13.44 8.49
C ARG A 151 -8.25 14.82 7.93
N ARG A 152 -9.20 15.53 8.51
CA ARG A 152 -9.30 16.99 8.31
C ARG A 152 -8.12 17.57 9.07
N MET A 153 -7.13 18.13 8.38
CA MET A 153 -6.13 18.97 9.05
C MET A 153 -6.88 20.09 9.78
N PRO A 154 -6.48 20.45 11.02
CA PRO A 154 -6.91 21.70 11.61
C PRO A 154 -6.48 22.84 10.67
N PRO A 155 -7.32 23.83 10.39
CA PRO A 155 -6.84 25.05 9.76
C PRO A 155 -5.78 25.67 10.69
N GLY A 156 -4.52 25.81 10.23
CA GLY A 156 -3.47 26.52 10.97
C GLY A 156 -2.13 25.81 11.20
N SER A 157 -1.93 24.54 10.80
CA SER A 157 -0.61 23.91 10.89
C SER A 157 0.25 24.27 9.67
N GLY A 158 0.60 25.55 9.58
CA GLY A 158 1.62 26.05 8.66
C GLY A 158 3.01 25.57 9.10
N ASN A 159 3.84 25.23 8.13
CA ASN A 159 5.20 24.75 8.31
C ASN A 159 6.03 25.72 9.18
N SER A 160 6.39 25.29 10.39
CA SER A 160 7.47 25.91 11.15
C SER A 160 8.81 25.30 10.70
N TRP A 161 9.26 25.69 9.52
CA TRP A 161 10.68 25.65 9.15
C TRP A 161 11.03 27.04 8.61
N ALA A 162 11.49 27.91 9.50
CA ALA A 162 12.24 29.10 9.14
C ALA A 162 13.67 28.88 9.66
N PRO A 163 14.72 29.06 8.84
CA PRO A 163 16.07 29.02 9.35
C PRO A 163 16.27 30.25 10.24
N SER A 164 16.70 30.01 11.49
CA SER A 164 17.09 31.05 12.43
C SER A 164 18.32 31.79 11.89
N GLY A 165 18.11 32.86 11.13
CA GLY A 165 19.15 33.80 10.77
C GLY A 165 19.58 34.57 12.02
N GLY A 166 20.67 34.13 12.66
CA GLY A 166 21.29 34.80 13.78
C GLY A 166 21.84 36.16 13.36
N ASN A 167 21.28 37.22 13.93
CA ASN A 167 21.82 38.57 13.86
C ASN A 167 22.96 38.68 14.90
N GLY A 168 24.20 38.72 14.42
CA GLY A 168 25.38 38.96 15.24
C GLY A 168 26.14 40.16 14.70
N GLY A 169 25.77 41.36 15.12
CA GLY A 169 26.67 42.51 15.09
C GLY A 169 27.80 42.32 16.12
N PRO A 170 28.90 43.07 15.97
CA PRO A 170 29.13 44.05 17.02
C PRO A 170 29.57 45.41 16.47
N GLY A 171 29.18 46.46 17.19
CA GLY A 171 29.76 47.79 17.04
C GLY A 171 31.17 47.85 17.64
N ASN A 172 32.03 48.61 16.98
CA ASN A 172 32.68 49.80 17.51
C ASN A 172 33.17 50.64 16.33
#